data_AF-A0AAU7SRQ0-F1
#
_entry.id   AF-A0AAU7SRQ0-F1
#
_cell.length_a   1.000
_cell.length_b   1.000
_cell.length_c   1.000
_cell.angle_alpha   90.00
_cell.angle_beta   90.00
_cell.angle_gamma   90.00
#
_symmetry.space_group_name_H-M   'P 1'
#
loop_
_entity.id
_entity.type
_entity.pdbx_description
1 polymer ?
#
loop_
_entity_poly.entity_id
_entity_poly.type
_entity_poly.pdbx_seq_one_letter_code
_entity_poly.pdbx_strand_id
1 'polypeptide(L)'
;MIWATISVFALYVGVLNTFLARFAGTCTQGDADRLWGVLISVPFFLLAVFCLSRTKHVGGTMIASLPALLLMLWQGVFAAELLLGVFVGNSSACEVLEDMPYEYTGSEVPLAILWAVVIFGSFAATATVYFVRRSQTATSAKIQS
;
A
#
# COMPACT_ATOMS: atom_id res chain seq x y z
N MET A 1 16.56 -12.97 -12.18
CA MET A 1 17.04 -11.75 -11.49
C MET A 1 16.22 -10.52 -11.89
N ILE A 2 16.02 -10.23 -13.19
CA ILE A 2 15.24 -9.08 -13.68
C ILE A 2 13.87 -8.93 -12.99
N TRP A 3 13.09 -10.01 -12.87
CA TRP A 3 11.79 -9.97 -12.18
C TRP A 3 11.86 -9.55 -10.71
N ALA A 4 12.92 -9.95 -9.99
CA ALA A 4 13.12 -9.55 -8.60
C ALA A 4 13.39 -8.04 -8.52
N THR A 5 14.29 -7.54 -9.37
CA THR A 5 14.65 -6.11 -9.41
C THR A 5 13.46 -5.24 -9.77
N ILE A 6 12.68 -5.61 -10.80
CA ILE A 6 11.46 -4.87 -11.19
C ILE A 6 10.43 -4.90 -10.05
N SER A 7 10.26 -6.04 -9.40
CA SER A 7 9.33 -6.17 -8.27
C SER A 7 9.67 -5.22 -7.12
N VAL A 8 10.93 -5.25 -6.66
CA VAL A 8 11.40 -4.36 -5.58
C VAL A 8 11.28 -2.91 -6.01
N PHE A 9 11.78 -2.56 -7.19
CA PHE A 9 11.72 -1.19 -7.69
C PHE A 9 10.28 -0.66 -7.75
N ALA A 10 9.37 -1.42 -8.35
CA ALA A 10 7.96 -1.04 -8.44
C ALA A 10 7.31 -0.90 -7.06
N LEU A 11 7.62 -1.79 -6.11
CA LEU A 11 7.13 -1.68 -4.73
C LEU A 11 7.61 -0.37 -4.08
N TYR A 12 8.90 -0.06 -4.18
CA TYR A 12 9.47 1.17 -3.63
C TYR A 12 8.84 2.42 -4.24
N VAL A 13 8.67 2.46 -5.57
CA VAL A 13 8.02 3.59 -6.25
C VAL A 13 6.56 3.73 -5.81
N GLY A 14 5.82 2.63 -5.71
CA GLY A 14 4.44 2.63 -5.22
C GLY A 14 4.31 3.16 -3.80
N VAL A 15 5.16 2.68 -2.87
CA VAL A 15 5.20 3.12 -1.46
C VAL A 15 5.66 4.58 -1.34
N LEU A 16 6.63 5.00 -2.14
CA LEU A 16 7.08 6.39 -2.14
C LEU A 16 5.98 7.32 -2.65
N ASN A 17 5.26 6.93 -3.70
CA ASN A 17 4.15 7.73 -4.22
C ASN A 17 2.99 7.82 -3.21
N THR A 18 2.64 6.74 -2.50
CA THR A 18 1.61 6.81 -1.44
C THR A 18 2.08 7.69 -0.26
N PHE A 19 3.37 7.64 0.09
CA PHE A 19 3.94 8.55 1.09
C PHE A 19 3.82 10.00 0.63
N LEU A 20 4.19 10.30 -0.62
CA LEU A 20 4.05 11.64 -1.19
C LEU A 20 2.58 12.05 -1.28
N ALA A 21 1.65 11.19 -1.69
CA ALA A 21 0.23 11.52 -1.77
C ALA A 21 -0.37 11.95 -0.41
N ARG A 22 0.21 11.48 0.71
CA ARG A 22 -0.15 11.96 2.04
C ARG A 22 0.35 13.39 2.31
N PHE A 23 1.58 13.71 1.91
CA PHE A 23 2.26 14.96 2.29
C PHE A 23 2.31 16.03 1.19
N ALA A 24 2.02 15.69 -0.05
CA ALA A 24 2.12 16.56 -1.22
C ALA A 24 0.86 17.42 -1.34
N GLY A 25 0.81 18.46 -0.52
CA GLY A 25 -0.26 19.47 -0.50
C GLY A 25 -0.64 19.84 0.92
N THR A 26 -1.56 20.80 1.05
CA THR A 26 -2.27 21.16 2.28
C THR A 26 -3.76 21.05 2.01
N CYS A 27 -4.57 20.81 3.05
CA CYS A 27 -6.01 20.99 2.95
C CYS A 27 -6.30 22.47 2.76
N THR A 28 -6.77 22.84 1.57
CA THR A 28 -7.25 24.18 1.29
C THR A 28 -8.76 24.11 1.17
N GLN A 29 -9.48 24.87 1.99
CA GLN A 29 -10.95 24.88 2.02
C GLN A 29 -11.62 23.54 2.37
N GLY A 30 -10.92 22.64 3.07
CA GLY A 30 -11.47 21.34 3.49
C GLY A 30 -11.45 20.26 2.40
N ASP A 31 -10.85 20.53 1.24
CA ASP A 31 -10.69 19.52 0.19
C ASP A 31 -9.42 18.69 0.39
N ALA A 32 -9.59 17.37 0.41
CA ALA A 32 -8.54 16.38 0.59
C ALA A 32 -8.08 15.74 -0.73
N ASP A 33 -8.22 16.44 -1.86
CA ASP A 33 -7.97 15.91 -3.21
C ASP A 33 -6.58 15.32 -3.43
N ARG A 34 -5.59 15.74 -2.64
CA ARG A 34 -4.24 15.13 -2.63
C ARG A 34 -4.26 13.61 -2.40
N LEU A 35 -5.24 13.11 -1.65
CA LEU A 35 -5.40 11.67 -1.37
C LEU A 35 -5.67 10.84 -2.63
N TRP A 36 -6.20 11.44 -3.71
CA TRP A 36 -6.36 10.77 -5.00
C TRP A 36 -5.03 10.32 -5.62
N GLY A 37 -3.90 10.93 -5.21
CA GLY A 37 -2.56 10.55 -5.64
C GLY A 37 -2.24 9.06 -5.38
N VAL A 38 -2.93 8.40 -4.45
CA VAL A 38 -2.80 6.96 -4.19
C VAL A 38 -3.11 6.10 -5.43
N LEU A 39 -3.95 6.57 -6.36
CA LEU A 39 -4.28 5.85 -7.60
C LEU A 39 -3.04 5.60 -8.48
N ILE A 40 -2.09 6.52 -8.46
CA ILE A 40 -0.84 6.39 -9.22
C ILE A 40 -0.03 5.20 -8.71
N SER A 41 -0.14 4.84 -7.42
CA SER A 41 0.55 3.68 -6.84
C SER A 41 -0.02 2.32 -7.25
N VAL A 42 -1.29 2.27 -7.67
CA VAL A 42 -1.97 1.01 -8.05
C VAL A 42 -1.23 0.24 -9.15
N PRO A 43 -0.89 0.80 -10.32
CA PRO A 43 -0.15 0.08 -11.35
C PRO A 43 1.21 -0.41 -10.85
N PHE A 44 1.89 0.35 -9.97
CA PHE A 44 3.17 -0.05 -9.40
C PHE A 44 3.03 -1.24 -8.45
N PHE A 45 2.01 -1.25 -7.58
CA PHE A 45 1.76 -2.40 -6.71
C PHE A 45 1.36 -3.65 -7.50
N LEU A 46 0.50 -3.51 -8.52
CA LEU A 46 0.16 -4.62 -9.40
C LEU A 46 1.38 -5.18 -10.12
N LEU A 47 2.24 -4.31 -10.66
CA LEU A 47 3.49 -4.71 -11.29
C LEU A 47 4.43 -5.40 -10.28
N ALA A 48 4.55 -4.86 -9.06
CA ALA A 48 5.38 -5.43 -8.01
C ALA A 48 4.96 -6.85 -7.65
N VAL A 49 3.66 -7.07 -7.40
CA VAL A 49 3.08 -8.38 -7.07
C VAL A 49 3.19 -9.35 -8.24
N PHE A 50 2.91 -8.87 -9.47
CA PHE A 50 3.04 -9.69 -10.66
C PHE A 50 4.49 -10.17 -10.86
N CYS A 51 5.48 -9.29 -10.76
CA CYS A 51 6.88 -9.65 -10.88
C CYS A 51 7.36 -10.54 -9.73
N LEU A 52 6.84 -10.34 -8.51
CA LEU A 52 7.10 -11.22 -7.36
C LEU A 52 6.58 -12.63 -7.61
N SER A 53 5.42 -12.79 -8.25
CA SER A 53 4.89 -14.11 -8.59
C SER A 53 5.76 -14.89 -9.58
N ARG A 54 6.54 -14.18 -10.41
CA ARG A 54 7.42 -14.75 -11.44
C ARG A 54 8.86 -14.98 -10.98
N THR A 55 9.30 -14.36 -9.88
CA THR A 55 10.70 -14.48 -9.44
C THR A 55 11.01 -15.85 -8.86
N LYS A 56 12.20 -16.39 -9.14
CA LYS A 56 12.73 -17.62 -8.51
C LYS A 56 13.31 -17.35 -7.12
N HIS A 57 13.73 -16.12 -6.82
CA HIS A 57 14.43 -15.75 -5.58
C HIS A 57 13.50 -15.02 -4.61
N VAL A 58 12.38 -15.65 -4.25
CA VAL A 58 11.31 -15.00 -3.48
C VAL A 58 11.80 -14.53 -2.10
N GLY A 59 12.56 -15.37 -1.38
CA GLY A 59 13.12 -15.01 -0.08
C GLY A 59 14.03 -13.77 -0.13
N GLY A 60 15.00 -13.75 -1.05
CA GLY A 60 15.88 -12.59 -1.23
C GLY A 60 15.14 -11.33 -1.67
N THR A 61 14.12 -11.48 -2.52
CA THR A 61 13.27 -10.35 -2.97
C THR A 61 12.49 -9.75 -1.80
N MET A 62 11.96 -10.57 -0.90
CA MET A 62 11.25 -10.10 0.30
C MET A 62 12.18 -9.40 1.30
N ILE A 63 13.39 -9.93 1.51
CA ILE A 63 14.39 -9.28 2.37
C ILE A 63 14.77 -7.89 1.81
N ALA A 64 15.00 -7.80 0.50
CA ALA A 64 15.26 -6.51 -0.15
C ALA A 64 14.07 -5.54 -0.08
N SER A 65 12.85 -6.06 0.04
CA SER A 65 11.62 -5.28 0.16
C SER A 65 11.28 -4.88 1.60
N LEU A 66 12.03 -5.36 2.61
CA LEU A 66 11.71 -5.16 4.02
C LEU A 66 11.52 -3.68 4.40
N PRO A 67 12.37 -2.73 3.97
CA PRO A 67 12.16 -1.32 4.31
C PRO A 67 10.87 -0.74 3.71
N ALA A 68 10.54 -1.11 2.46
CA ALA A 68 9.30 -0.70 1.82
C ALA A 68 8.08 -1.30 2.54
N LEU A 69 8.16 -2.56 2.98
CA LEU A 69 7.09 -3.23 3.74
C LEU A 69 6.87 -2.58 5.12
N LEU A 70 7.93 -2.15 5.80
CA LEU A 70 7.81 -1.41 7.07
C LEU A 70 7.12 -0.07 6.88
N LEU A 71 7.48 0.69 5.83
CA LEU A 71 6.78 1.93 5.48
C LEU A 71 5.32 1.67 5.10
N MET A 72 5.04 0.58 4.41
CA MET A 72 3.68 0.18 4.05
C MET A 72 2.82 -0.18 5.27
N LEU A 73 3.40 -0.76 6.32
CA LEU A 73 2.71 -0.98 7.61
C LEU A 73 2.32 0.36 8.25
N TRP A 74 3.23 1.34 8.26
CA TRP A 74 2.93 2.69 8.74
C TRP A 74 1.80 3.35 7.91
N GLN A 75 1.82 3.19 6.58
CA GLN A 75 0.72 3.62 5.71
C GLN A 75 -0.59 2.88 6.00
N GLY A 76 -0.52 1.63 6.45
CA GLY A 76 -1.68 0.84 6.88
C GLY A 76 -2.32 1.37 8.16
N VAL A 77 -1.50 1.81 9.13
CA VAL A 77 -2.01 2.50 10.33
C VAL A 77 -2.75 3.77 9.93
N PHE A 78 -2.18 4.58 9.05
CA PHE A 78 -2.87 5.77 8.54
C PHE A 78 -4.18 5.43 7.80
N ALA A 79 -4.16 4.43 6.92
CA ALA A 79 -5.38 4.04 6.20
C ALA A 79 -6.48 3.59 7.17
N ALA A 80 -6.12 2.94 8.28
CA ALA A 80 -7.06 2.59 9.34
C ALA A 80 -7.56 3.83 10.11
N GLU A 81 -6.68 4.76 10.48
CA GLU A 81 -7.05 6.03 11.14
C GLU A 81 -7.99 6.85 10.26
N LEU A 82 -7.70 6.95 8.96
CA LEU A 82 -8.55 7.64 7.99
C LEU A 82 -9.93 6.96 7.87
N LEU A 83 -9.95 5.63 7.77
CA LEU A 83 -11.18 4.87 7.67
C LEU A 83 -12.04 5.00 8.93
N LEU A 84 -11.43 4.89 10.12
CA LEU A 84 -12.12 5.02 11.40
C LEU A 84 -12.56 6.47 11.67
N GLY A 85 -11.72 7.46 11.37
CA GLY A 85 -12.06 8.88 11.51
C GLY A 85 -13.29 9.24 10.68
N VAL A 86 -13.32 8.82 9.41
CA VAL A 86 -14.43 9.11 8.51
C VAL A 86 -15.71 8.34 8.87
N PHE A 87 -15.62 7.03 9.18
CA PHE A 87 -16.82 6.21 9.41
C PHE A 87 -17.34 6.20 10.86
N VAL A 88 -16.46 6.36 11.85
CA VAL A 88 -16.81 6.27 13.28
C VAL A 88 -16.76 7.64 13.93
N GLY A 89 -15.71 8.42 13.65
CA GLY A 89 -15.52 9.76 14.21
C GLY A 89 -16.40 10.83 13.57
N ASN A 90 -16.90 10.57 12.36
CA ASN A 90 -17.52 11.58 11.49
C ASN A 90 -16.59 12.81 11.30
N SER A 91 -15.29 12.57 11.40
CA SER A 91 -14.21 13.53 11.19
C SER A 91 -13.92 13.63 9.70
N SER A 92 -13.51 14.82 9.27
CA SER A 92 -13.06 14.98 7.89
C SER A 92 -11.70 14.30 7.65
N ALA A 93 -11.40 13.92 6.42
CA ALA A 93 -10.08 13.45 6.03
C ALA A 93 -9.02 14.51 6.30
N CYS A 94 -9.35 15.78 6.10
CA CYS A 94 -8.47 16.90 6.46
C CYS A 94 -8.16 16.99 7.95
N GLU A 95 -9.15 16.72 8.81
CA GLU A 95 -8.94 16.63 10.27
C GLU A 95 -8.00 15.47 10.61
N VAL A 96 -8.13 14.31 9.98
CA VAL A 96 -7.19 13.18 10.18
C VAL A 96 -5.78 13.48 9.64
N LEU A 97 -5.68 14.32 8.60
CA LEU A 97 -4.40 14.68 7.97
C LEU A 97 -3.63 15.77 8.73
N GLU A 98 -4.33 16.78 9.24
CA GLU A 98 -3.74 18.02 9.79
C GLU A 98 -4.06 18.26 11.27
N ASP A 99 -4.88 17.40 11.89
CA ASP A 99 -5.31 17.51 13.29
C ASP A 99 -6.02 18.85 13.59
N MET A 100 -6.73 19.38 12.59
CA MET A 100 -7.41 20.67 12.62
C MET A 100 -8.92 20.47 12.34
N PRO A 101 -9.81 21.22 13.02
CA PRO A 101 -11.25 21.05 12.83
C PRO A 101 -11.69 21.55 11.45
N TYR A 102 -12.27 20.66 10.65
CA TYR A 102 -12.87 20.96 9.34
C TYR A 102 -14.28 20.37 9.27
N GLU A 103 -15.17 21.01 8.51
CA GLU A 103 -16.54 20.51 8.33
C GLU A 103 -16.56 19.21 7.52
N TYR A 104 -17.26 18.21 8.05
CA TYR A 104 -17.46 16.93 7.37
C TYR A 104 -18.56 17.06 6.31
N THR A 105 -18.18 16.89 5.03
CA THR A 105 -19.09 16.98 3.88
C THR A 105 -19.45 15.62 3.27
N GLY A 106 -18.83 14.53 3.75
CA GLY A 106 -19.07 13.16 3.26
C GLY A 106 -18.45 12.83 1.89
N SER A 107 -17.89 13.81 1.18
CA SER A 107 -17.16 13.61 -0.08
C SER A 107 -15.87 12.80 0.08
N GLU A 108 -15.42 12.62 1.32
CA GLU A 108 -14.15 11.97 1.69
C GLU A 108 -14.28 10.47 1.94
N VAL A 109 -15.51 9.94 2.04
CA VAL A 109 -15.80 8.50 2.12
C VAL A 109 -15.12 7.67 1.02
N PRO A 110 -15.23 8.02 -0.28
CA PRO A 110 -14.53 7.28 -1.33
C PRO A 110 -13.01 7.30 -1.17
N LEU A 111 -12.44 8.39 -0.64
CA LEU A 111 -11.00 8.50 -0.39
C LEU A 111 -10.55 7.54 0.72
N ALA A 112 -11.30 7.46 1.82
CA ALA A 112 -11.01 6.53 2.91
C ALA A 112 -11.08 5.07 2.46
N ILE A 113 -12.13 4.69 1.72
CA ILE A 113 -12.26 3.34 1.15
C ILE A 113 -11.11 3.05 0.19
N LEU A 114 -10.79 3.99 -0.70
CA LEU A 114 -9.74 3.83 -1.68
C LEU A 114 -8.38 3.56 -1.02
N TRP A 115 -8.01 4.34 -0.01
CA TRP A 115 -6.78 4.14 0.76
C TRP A 115 -6.74 2.79 1.45
N ALA A 116 -7.84 2.39 2.11
CA ALA A 116 -7.93 1.08 2.73
C ALA A 116 -7.74 -0.05 1.70
N VAL A 117 -8.45 0.02 0.57
CA VAL A 117 -8.35 -1.00 -0.49
C VAL A 117 -6.96 -1.09 -1.07
N VAL A 118 -6.33 0.05 -1.40
CA VAL A 118 -5.00 0.06 -2.01
C VAL A 118 -3.94 -0.45 -1.04
N ILE A 119 -3.91 0.02 0.20
CA ILE A 119 -2.87 -0.35 1.16
C ILE A 119 -3.06 -1.78 1.67
N PHE A 120 -4.24 -2.12 2.20
CA PHE A 120 -4.49 -3.48 2.70
C PHE A 120 -4.52 -4.51 1.57
N GLY A 121 -5.08 -4.17 0.42
CA GLY A 121 -5.11 -5.04 -0.75
C GLY A 121 -3.70 -5.36 -1.26
N SER A 122 -2.82 -4.35 -1.35
CA SER A 122 -1.45 -4.55 -1.79
C SER A 122 -0.61 -5.35 -0.77
N PHE A 123 -0.86 -5.14 0.53
CA PHE A 123 -0.21 -5.93 1.59
C PHE A 123 -0.65 -7.39 1.54
N ALA A 124 -1.96 -7.64 1.46
CA ALA A 124 -2.53 -8.98 1.35
C ALA A 124 -2.03 -9.68 0.09
N ALA A 125 -2.04 -9.02 -1.07
CA ALA A 125 -1.55 -9.59 -2.33
C ALA A 125 -0.07 -9.99 -2.25
N THR A 126 0.77 -9.13 -1.67
CA THR A 126 2.20 -9.42 -1.47
C THR A 126 2.40 -10.61 -0.53
N ALA A 127 1.67 -10.65 0.59
CA ALA A 127 1.72 -11.74 1.55
C ALA A 127 1.25 -13.06 0.92
N THR A 128 0.12 -13.07 0.21
CA THR A 128 -0.40 -14.26 -0.48
C THR A 128 0.60 -14.80 -1.48
N VAL A 129 1.18 -13.94 -2.34
CA VAL A 129 2.19 -14.38 -3.31
C VAL A 129 3.41 -14.96 -2.60
N TYR A 130 3.88 -14.33 -1.51
CA TYR A 130 4.99 -14.86 -0.73
C TYR A 130 4.70 -16.27 -0.19
N PHE A 131 3.57 -16.48 0.47
CA PHE A 131 3.21 -17.78 1.06
C PHE A 131 3.02 -18.87 0.01
N VAL A 132 2.32 -18.56 -1.08
CA VAL A 132 2.09 -19.51 -2.20
C VAL A 132 3.41 -19.91 -2.86
N ARG A 133 4.33 -18.96 -3.07
CA ARG A 133 5.61 -19.28 -3.70
C ARG A 133 6.55 -20.04 -2.76
N ARG A 134 6.51 -19.72 -1.46
CA ARG A 134 7.30 -20.44 -0.44
C ARG A 134 6.85 -21.89 -0.32
N SER A 135 5.54 -22.17 -0.33
CA SER A 135 5.03 -23.54 -0.30
C SER A 135 5.42 -24.33 -1.54
N GLN A 136 5.33 -23.74 -2.74
CA GLN A 136 5.78 -24.38 -3.99
C GLN A 136 7.26 -24.77 -3.96
N THR A 137 8.11 -23.88 -3.45
CA THR A 137 9.56 -24.15 -3.35
C THR A 137 9.84 -25.31 -2.40
N ALA A 138 9.11 -25.37 -1.27
CA ALA A 138 9.23 -26.45 -0.30
C ALA A 138 8.74 -27.81 -0.86
N THR A 139 7.63 -27.81 -1.61
CA THR A 139 7.11 -29.03 -2.24
C THR A 139 8.04 -29.55 -3.33
N SER A 140 8.59 -28.69 -4.20
CA SER A 140 9.56 -29.12 -5.22
C SER A 140 10.83 -29.73 -4.61
N ALA A 141 11.33 -29.18 -3.50
CA ALA A 141 12.50 -29.73 -2.82
C ALA A 141 12.26 -31.16 -2.28
N LYS A 142 11.03 -31.46 -1.83
CA LYS A 142 10.66 -32.77 -1.27
C LYS A 142 10.47 -33.87 -2.33
N ILE A 143 10.20 -33.50 -3.59
CA ILE A 143 10.03 -34.46 -4.70
C ILE A 143 11.39 -34.89 -5.29
N GLN A 144 12.44 -34.08 -5.10
CA GLN A 144 13.78 -34.35 -5.61
C GLN A 144 14.71 -35.06 -4.61
N SER A 145 14.27 -35.26 -3.37
CA SER A 145 14.97 -36.01 -2.30
C SER A 145 14.46 -37.43 -2.20
#